data_AF-A0A1I5B3J1-F1
#
_entry.id   AF-A0A1I5B3J1-F1
#
_cell.length_a   1.000
_cell.length_b   1.000
_cell.length_c   1.000
_cell.angle_alpha   90.00
_cell.angle_beta   90.00
_cell.angle_gamma   90.00
#
_symmetry.space_group_name_H-M   'P 1'
#
loop_
_entity.id
_entity.type
_entity.pdbx_description
1 polymer ?
#
loop_
_entity_poly.entity_id
_entity_poly.type
_entity_poly.pdbx_seq_one_letter_code
_entity_poly.pdbx_strand_id
1 'polypeptide(L)'
;MFDWLKAKDVLTEARNECKKMRATIERNKLRIEELHKLPRPKDELIELACSWIDNFGSDYPQLLQIELDKYVKNPMTTPGEYHQGKHMNLNETAINPLRIVQPAGPGVLVTTPKTIERALFYIIGDQLKEAVGRVVRDMEYPAIVGPAMPKRLAEIDKLTKENEGLENKVKEIEGGLQESADVCTPAKDPVQKHRSRGEIEYTNHYNN
;
A
#
# COMPACT_ATOMS: atom_id res chain seq x y z
N MET A 1 -18.49 -56.29 -0.44
CA MET A 1 -17.07 -56.39 -0.85
C MET A 1 -16.61 -54.98 -1.15
N PHE A 2 -15.61 -54.47 -0.42
CA PHE A 2 -15.12 -53.11 -0.60
C PHE A 2 -14.22 -53.05 -1.85
N ASP A 3 -14.46 -52.08 -2.73
CA ASP A 3 -13.78 -52.00 -4.03
C ASP A 3 -12.55 -51.09 -3.92
N TRP A 4 -11.43 -51.69 -3.54
CA TRP A 4 -10.16 -50.99 -3.28
C TRP A 4 -9.61 -50.25 -4.51
N LEU A 5 -9.87 -50.76 -5.72
CA LEU A 5 -9.43 -50.12 -6.96
C LEU A 5 -10.13 -48.78 -7.17
N LYS A 6 -11.45 -48.73 -6.95
CA LYS A 6 -12.23 -47.49 -7.02
C LYS A 6 -11.79 -46.46 -5.97
N ALA A 7 -11.49 -46.92 -4.75
CA ALA A 7 -10.97 -46.03 -3.70
C ALA A 7 -9.63 -45.39 -4.10
N LYS A 8 -8.71 -46.16 -4.70
CA LYS A 8 -7.42 -45.66 -5.17
C LYS A 8 -7.56 -44.62 -6.29
N ASP A 9 -8.47 -44.83 -7.22
CA ASP A 9 -8.71 -43.91 -8.32
C ASP A 9 -9.27 -42.57 -7.81
N VAL A 10 -10.24 -42.61 -6.89
CA VAL A 10 -10.81 -41.41 -6.24
C VAL A 10 -9.75 -40.63 -5.46
N LEU A 11 -8.89 -41.31 -4.68
CA LEU A 11 -7.80 -40.66 -3.96
C LEU A 11 -6.79 -40.00 -4.91
N THR A 12 -6.50 -40.64 -6.04
CA THR A 12 -5.57 -40.12 -7.04
C THR A 12 -6.16 -38.90 -7.75
N GLU A 13 -7.45 -38.93 -8.05
CA GLU A 13 -8.19 -37.82 -8.64
C GLU A 13 -8.24 -36.60 -7.70
N ALA A 14 -8.61 -36.80 -6.42
CA ALA A 14 -8.61 -35.76 -5.41
C ALA A 14 -7.22 -35.12 -5.24
N ARG A 15 -6.16 -35.93 -5.22
CA ARG A 15 -4.78 -35.42 -5.13
C ARG A 15 -4.37 -34.62 -6.37
N ASN A 16 -4.82 -35.03 -7.56
CA ASN A 16 -4.56 -34.29 -8.79
C ASN A 16 -5.34 -32.97 -8.82
N GLU A 17 -6.55 -32.95 -8.29
CA GLU A 17 -7.35 -31.74 -8.15
C GLU A 17 -6.69 -30.73 -7.19
N CYS A 18 -6.26 -31.17 -6.00
CA CYS A 18 -5.49 -30.33 -5.07
C CYS A 18 -4.23 -29.75 -5.71
N LYS A 19 -3.49 -30.54 -6.51
CA LYS A 19 -2.32 -30.05 -7.25
C LYS A 19 -2.69 -28.96 -8.26
N LYS A 20 -3.79 -29.14 -9.00
CA LYS A 20 -4.27 -28.12 -9.96
C LYS A 20 -4.67 -26.83 -9.23
N MET A 21 -5.40 -26.93 -8.13
CA MET A 21 -5.81 -25.77 -7.33
C MET A 21 -4.59 -25.01 -6.78
N ARG A 22 -3.60 -25.71 -6.22
CA ARG A 22 -2.33 -25.11 -5.78
C ARG A 22 -1.57 -24.41 -6.91
N ALA A 23 -1.49 -25.03 -8.08
CA ALA A 23 -0.86 -24.40 -9.24
C ALA A 23 -1.61 -23.12 -9.67
N THR A 24 -2.94 -23.10 -9.59
CA THR A 24 -3.73 -21.88 -9.87
C THR A 24 -3.50 -20.80 -8.81
N ILE A 25 -3.46 -21.15 -7.52
CA ILE A 25 -3.14 -20.21 -6.44
C ILE A 25 -1.79 -19.53 -6.69
N GLU A 26 -0.76 -20.30 -7.03
CA GLU A 26 0.58 -19.75 -7.30
C GLU A 26 0.60 -18.83 -8.53
N ARG A 27 -0.11 -19.20 -9.61
CA ARG A 27 -0.27 -18.30 -10.77
C ARG A 27 -0.98 -17.01 -10.39
N ASN A 28 -2.03 -17.08 -9.58
CA ASN A 28 -2.78 -15.91 -9.13
C ASN A 28 -1.91 -15.00 -8.23
N LYS A 29 -1.08 -15.57 -7.35
CA LYS A 29 -0.11 -14.80 -6.53
C LYS A 29 0.90 -14.07 -7.40
N LEU A 30 1.48 -14.75 -8.39
CA LEU A 30 2.39 -14.13 -9.36
C LEU A 30 1.71 -12.97 -10.10
N ARG A 31 0.45 -13.17 -10.52
CA ARG A 31 -0.32 -12.10 -11.18
C ARG A 31 -0.58 -10.91 -10.26
N ILE A 32 -0.91 -11.14 -8.99
CA ILE A 32 -1.06 -10.06 -8.00
C ILE A 32 0.25 -9.28 -7.85
N GLU A 33 1.38 -9.97 -7.74
CA GLU A 33 2.69 -9.31 -7.67
C GLU A 33 3.01 -8.48 -8.91
N GLU A 34 2.72 -9.01 -10.10
CA GLU A 34 2.87 -8.28 -11.36
C GLU A 34 2.04 -6.98 -11.34
N LEU A 35 0.76 -7.07 -10.96
CA LEU A 35 -0.13 -5.91 -10.90
C LEU A 35 0.39 -4.83 -9.94
N HIS A 36 1.01 -5.22 -8.82
CA HIS A 36 1.65 -4.27 -7.91
C HIS A 36 2.91 -3.60 -8.48
N LYS A 37 3.70 -4.32 -9.29
CA LYS A 37 4.97 -3.85 -9.85
C LYS A 37 4.78 -2.99 -11.10
N LEU A 38 3.65 -3.12 -11.80
CA LEU A 38 3.44 -2.40 -13.06
C LEU A 38 3.29 -0.88 -12.85
N PRO A 39 3.90 -0.05 -13.72
CA PRO A 39 3.70 1.40 -13.71
C PRO A 39 2.22 1.77 -13.86
N ARG A 40 1.83 2.95 -13.37
CA ARG A 40 0.49 3.50 -13.56
C ARG A 40 0.35 4.09 -14.97
N PRO A 41 -0.85 4.22 -15.52
CA PRO A 41 -1.06 5.01 -16.72
C PRO A 41 -0.61 6.47 -16.55
N LYS A 42 -0.08 7.08 -17.63
CA LYS A 42 0.29 8.50 -17.64
C LYS A 42 -0.88 9.40 -17.26
N ASP A 43 -2.08 9.09 -17.72
CA ASP A 43 -3.27 9.89 -17.45
C ASP A 43 -3.56 9.95 -15.95
N GLU A 44 -3.42 8.83 -15.22
CA GLU A 44 -3.58 8.84 -13.76
C GLU A 44 -2.48 9.63 -13.04
N LEU A 45 -1.25 9.66 -13.57
CA LEU A 45 -0.20 10.51 -13.02
C LEU A 45 -0.51 12.00 -13.21
N ILE A 46 -1.05 12.36 -14.37
CA ILE A 46 -1.50 13.72 -14.66
C ILE A 46 -2.63 14.10 -13.70
N GLU A 47 -3.65 13.25 -13.58
CA GLU A 47 -4.77 13.46 -12.64
C GLU A 47 -4.28 13.61 -11.19
N LEU A 48 -3.35 12.75 -10.75
CA LEU A 48 -2.78 12.84 -9.41
C LEU A 48 -2.04 14.16 -9.20
N ALA A 49 -1.18 14.56 -10.14
CA ALA A 49 -0.45 15.82 -10.06
C ALA A 49 -1.38 17.03 -10.09
N CYS A 50 -2.43 17.00 -10.93
CA CYS A 50 -3.46 18.04 -10.97
C CYS A 50 -4.23 18.13 -9.64
N SER A 51 -4.61 16.98 -9.06
CA SER A 51 -5.29 16.96 -7.77
C SER A 51 -4.42 17.53 -6.65
N TRP A 52 -3.10 17.33 -6.71
CA TRP A 52 -2.16 17.91 -5.75
C TRP A 52 -2.08 19.43 -5.87
N ILE A 53 -2.04 19.96 -7.10
CA ILE A 53 -2.12 21.40 -7.38
C ILE A 53 -3.40 22.00 -6.79
N ASP A 54 -4.55 21.38 -7.07
CA ASP A 54 -5.85 21.86 -6.61
C ASP A 54 -5.94 21.84 -5.07
N ASN A 55 -5.51 20.76 -4.43
CA ASN A 55 -5.50 20.61 -2.97
C ASN A 55 -4.53 21.59 -2.28
N PHE A 56 -3.42 21.96 -2.93
CA PHE A 56 -2.47 22.89 -2.33
C PHE A 56 -3.01 24.32 -2.32
N GLY A 57 -3.72 24.72 -3.39
CA GLY A 57 -4.33 26.03 -3.54
C GLY A 57 -5.71 26.19 -2.87
N SER A 58 -6.40 25.11 -2.51
CA SER A 58 -7.81 25.13 -2.09
C SER A 58 -8.12 26.06 -0.93
N ASP A 59 -7.22 26.16 0.03
CA ASP A 59 -7.45 26.91 1.27
C ASP A 59 -7.10 28.40 1.12
N TYR A 60 -6.52 28.80 -0.02
CA TYR A 60 -6.04 30.16 -0.23
C TYR A 60 -7.15 31.23 -0.08
N PRO A 61 -8.37 31.07 -0.64
CA PRO A 61 -9.44 32.06 -0.46
C PRO A 61 -9.81 32.29 1.00
N GLN A 62 -9.87 31.22 1.79
CA GLN A 62 -10.21 31.28 3.21
C GLN A 62 -9.11 32.00 3.99
N LEU A 63 -7.84 31.67 3.71
CA LEU A 63 -6.70 32.34 4.33
C LEU A 63 -6.63 33.83 3.96
N LEU A 64 -6.89 34.17 2.69
CA LEU A 64 -6.94 35.55 2.22
C LEU A 64 -8.06 36.32 2.93
N GLN A 65 -9.25 35.72 3.07
CA GLN A 65 -10.36 36.32 3.79
C GLN A 65 -10.03 36.59 5.25
N ILE A 66 -9.41 35.64 5.95
CA ILE A 66 -8.99 35.81 7.35
C ILE A 66 -8.02 37.00 7.49
N GLU A 67 -7.07 37.15 6.57
CA GLU A 67 -6.14 38.30 6.60
C GLU A 67 -6.84 39.62 6.27
N LEU A 68 -7.68 39.66 5.23
CA LEU A 68 -8.45 40.86 4.88
C LEU A 68 -9.37 41.30 6.01
N ASP A 69 -10.01 40.36 6.71
CA ASP A 69 -10.87 40.62 7.86
C ASP A 69 -10.11 41.33 8.99
N LYS A 70 -8.82 41.06 9.20
CA LYS A 70 -8.02 41.78 10.21
C LYS A 70 -7.87 43.25 9.84
N TYR A 71 -7.67 43.57 8.56
CA TYR A 71 -7.57 44.94 8.08
C TYR A 71 -8.92 45.67 8.10
N VAL A 72 -10.01 44.97 7.79
CA VAL A 72 -11.36 45.55 7.79
C VAL A 72 -11.87 45.78 9.22
N LYS A 73 -11.63 44.85 10.15
CA LYS A 73 -12.12 44.94 11.55
C LYS A 73 -11.23 45.81 12.44
N ASN A 74 -9.95 45.93 12.12
CA ASN A 74 -9.02 46.88 12.72
C ASN A 74 -8.50 47.78 11.60
N PRO A 75 -9.32 48.72 11.09
CA PRO A 75 -8.79 49.75 10.22
C PRO A 75 -7.79 50.52 11.07
N MET A 76 -6.49 50.34 10.84
CA MET A 76 -5.49 51.22 11.43
C MET A 76 -5.91 52.63 11.09
N THR A 77 -6.35 53.37 12.11
CA THR A 77 -6.45 54.82 12.02
C THR A 77 -5.07 55.31 11.64
N THR A 78 -5.07 56.15 10.60
CA THR A 78 -3.99 56.98 10.07
C THR A 78 -2.81 56.29 9.35
N PRO A 79 -2.60 56.59 8.05
CA PRO A 79 -1.29 56.50 7.43
C PRO A 79 -0.34 57.48 8.15
N GLY A 80 0.60 56.97 8.95
CA GLY A 80 1.72 57.78 9.46
C GLY A 80 2.13 57.61 10.92
N GLU A 81 1.37 56.92 11.77
CA GLU A 81 1.64 56.95 13.22
C GLU A 81 1.79 55.57 13.85
N TYR A 82 2.77 54.75 13.46
CA TYR A 82 3.21 53.65 14.34
C TYR A 82 4.71 53.30 14.16
N HIS A 83 5.50 53.89 15.06
CA HIS A 83 6.72 53.37 15.70
C HIS A 83 8.09 53.44 15.01
N GLN A 84 8.84 54.44 15.48
CA GLN A 84 10.27 54.36 15.75
C GLN A 84 10.64 53.03 16.46
N GLY A 85 11.71 52.38 15.98
CA GLY A 85 12.52 51.49 16.81
C GLY A 85 12.19 50.00 16.76
N LYS A 86 12.51 49.34 15.64
CA LYS A 86 13.14 47.99 15.61
C LYS A 86 13.60 47.68 14.18
N HIS A 87 14.82 48.08 13.87
CA HIS A 87 15.54 47.54 12.72
C HIS A 87 15.79 46.05 12.99
N MET A 88 15.14 45.16 12.24
CA MET A 88 15.59 43.77 12.15
C MET A 88 16.56 43.64 10.98
N ASN A 89 17.70 43.04 11.28
CA ASN A 89 18.83 42.82 10.39
C ASN A 89 18.40 42.12 9.10
N LEU A 90 18.76 42.74 7.97
CA LEU A 90 18.65 42.21 6.60
C LEU A 90 19.76 41.19 6.28
N ASN A 91 20.22 40.42 7.27
CA ASN A 91 21.26 39.41 7.10
C ASN A 91 20.72 38.05 7.47
N GLU A 92 20.02 37.40 6.54
CA GLU A 92 19.98 35.94 6.37
C GLU A 92 19.16 35.60 5.10
N THR A 93 19.90 35.32 4.02
CA THR A 93 19.61 34.26 3.04
C THR A 93 18.14 33.92 2.77
N ALA A 94 17.53 34.59 1.79
CA ALA A 94 16.61 33.97 0.84
C ALA A 94 16.24 34.99 -0.24
N ILE A 95 16.18 34.52 -1.49
CA ILE A 95 15.62 35.24 -2.63
C ILE A 95 14.25 35.79 -2.22
N ASN A 96 14.13 37.12 -2.15
CA ASN A 96 12.89 37.83 -1.84
C ASN A 96 11.80 37.39 -2.84
N PRO A 97 10.73 36.70 -2.41
CA PRO A 97 9.75 36.16 -3.34
C PRO A 97 8.77 37.26 -3.80
N LEU A 98 8.31 37.15 -5.05
CA LEU A 98 7.33 38.02 -5.68
C LEU A 98 6.13 38.28 -4.77
N ARG A 99 5.97 39.54 -4.35
CA ARG A 99 4.90 40.01 -3.47
C ARG A 99 3.67 40.38 -4.30
N ILE A 100 2.73 39.46 -4.45
CA ILE A 100 1.38 39.74 -4.92
C ILE A 100 0.57 40.07 -3.65
N VAL A 101 0.78 41.20 -2.97
CA VAL A 101 0.20 42.52 -3.25
C VAL A 101 1.00 43.57 -2.45
N GLN A 102 1.33 44.74 -3.02
CA GLN A 102 1.47 45.98 -2.24
C GLN A 102 1.39 47.25 -3.11
N PRO A 103 0.65 48.28 -2.65
CA PRO A 103 1.16 49.64 -2.61
C PRO A 103 1.45 50.06 -1.16
N ALA A 104 2.50 50.86 -1.02
CA ALA A 104 3.36 50.96 0.15
C ALA A 104 2.82 51.75 1.36
N GLY A 105 3.23 51.31 2.55
CA GLY A 105 3.72 52.16 3.63
C GLY A 105 5.04 51.57 4.15
N PRO A 106 6.09 52.38 4.41
CA PRO A 106 7.44 51.86 4.64
C PRO A 106 7.54 51.21 6.03
N GLY A 107 7.84 49.92 6.05
CA GLY A 107 8.32 49.24 7.26
C GLY A 107 7.46 48.11 7.82
N VAL A 108 6.27 47.82 7.28
CA VAL A 108 5.43 46.72 7.79
C VAL A 108 5.46 45.55 6.81
N LEU A 109 6.07 44.45 7.25
CA LEU A 109 5.84 43.13 6.67
C LEU A 109 4.37 42.78 6.89
N VAL A 110 3.55 42.97 5.86
CA VAL A 110 2.20 42.41 5.79
C VAL A 110 2.36 40.89 5.74
N THR A 111 1.80 40.21 6.73
CA THR A 111 1.72 38.75 6.75
C THR A 111 0.92 38.29 5.53
N THR A 112 1.63 37.81 4.51
CA THR A 112 1.04 37.05 3.41
C THR A 112 0.26 35.85 3.98
N PRO A 113 -0.85 35.44 3.34
CA PRO A 113 -1.41 34.10 3.57
C PRO A 113 -0.26 33.11 3.45
N LYS A 114 -0.04 32.30 4.48
CA LYS A 114 1.12 31.41 4.60
C LYS A 114 1.42 30.73 3.24
N THR A 115 2.55 31.19 2.67
CA THR A 115 3.21 30.87 1.40
C THR A 115 2.59 31.40 0.10
N ILE A 116 3.36 32.25 -0.61
CA ILE A 116 3.13 32.70 -2.00
C ILE A 116 2.85 31.52 -2.93
N GLU A 117 3.43 30.38 -2.64
CA GLU A 117 3.17 29.11 -3.33
C GLU A 117 1.68 28.81 -3.40
N ARG A 118 0.94 28.83 -2.26
CA ARG A 118 -0.51 28.56 -2.27
C ARG A 118 -1.30 29.56 -3.11
N ALA A 119 -0.90 30.83 -3.06
CA ALA A 119 -1.48 31.87 -3.90
C ALA A 119 -1.24 31.59 -5.38
N LEU A 120 -0.01 31.17 -5.75
CA LEU A 120 0.31 30.78 -7.12
C LEU A 120 -0.48 29.55 -7.54
N PHE A 121 -0.54 28.48 -6.74
CA PHE A 121 -1.32 27.28 -7.06
C PHE A 121 -2.82 27.60 -7.21
N TYR A 122 -3.37 28.56 -6.47
CA TYR A 122 -4.76 29.01 -6.65
C TYR A 122 -4.96 29.90 -7.88
N ILE A 123 -4.10 30.91 -8.09
CA ILE A 123 -4.26 31.93 -9.14
C ILE A 123 -3.87 31.39 -10.52
N ILE A 124 -2.76 30.66 -10.61
CA ILE A 124 -2.23 30.11 -11.87
C ILE A 124 -2.36 28.58 -11.96
N GLY A 125 -3.19 27.97 -11.10
CA GLY A 125 -3.36 26.52 -11.00
C GLY A 125 -3.69 25.85 -12.32
N ASP A 126 -4.59 26.44 -13.10
CA ASP A 126 -4.99 25.87 -14.40
C ASP A 126 -3.84 25.87 -15.42
N GLN A 127 -3.05 26.96 -15.50
CA GLN A 127 -1.87 26.97 -16.36
C GLN A 127 -0.80 25.99 -15.90
N LEU A 128 -0.62 25.82 -14.58
CA LEU A 128 0.29 24.82 -14.01
C LEU A 128 -0.17 23.40 -14.35
N LYS A 129 -1.47 23.09 -14.22
CA LYS A 129 -2.04 21.78 -14.59
C LYS A 129 -1.83 21.47 -16.07
N GLU A 130 -2.07 22.43 -16.96
CA GLU A 130 -1.81 22.27 -18.40
C GLU A 130 -0.33 22.07 -18.72
N ALA A 131 0.57 22.81 -18.06
CA ALA A 131 2.01 22.66 -18.23
C ALA A 131 2.49 21.29 -17.76
N VAL A 132 2.06 20.84 -16.57
CA VAL A 132 2.36 19.51 -16.04
C VAL A 132 1.82 18.42 -16.97
N GLY A 133 0.58 18.56 -17.45
CA GLY A 133 -0.03 17.62 -18.39
C GLY A 133 0.79 17.46 -19.68
N ARG A 134 1.34 18.56 -20.22
CA ARG A 134 2.25 18.52 -21.37
C ARG A 134 3.57 17.82 -21.04
N VAL A 135 4.21 18.20 -19.94
CA VAL A 135 5.50 17.62 -19.52
C VAL A 135 5.39 16.10 -19.32
N VAL A 136 4.33 15.62 -18.66
CA VAL A 136 4.14 14.18 -18.42
C VAL A 136 3.87 13.41 -19.73
N ARG A 137 3.18 14.04 -20.71
CA ARG A 137 2.97 13.43 -22.03
C ARG A 137 4.27 13.30 -22.80
N ASP A 138 5.14 14.31 -22.74
CA ASP A 138 6.40 14.35 -23.48
C ASP A 138 7.52 13.53 -22.80
N MET A 139 7.40 13.26 -21.50
CA MET A 139 8.36 12.48 -20.74
C MET A 139 8.44 11.03 -21.25
N GLU A 140 9.65 10.48 -21.34
CA GLU A 140 9.85 9.04 -21.55
C GLU A 140 9.16 8.23 -20.46
N TYR A 141 8.45 7.18 -20.86
CA TYR A 141 7.65 6.39 -19.93
C TYR A 141 7.76 4.91 -20.27
N PRO A 142 7.67 4.01 -19.27
CA PRO A 142 7.73 2.58 -19.53
C PRO A 142 6.73 2.15 -20.60
N ALA A 143 7.20 1.37 -21.57
CA ALA A 143 6.35 0.84 -22.65
C ALA A 143 5.29 -0.14 -22.11
N ILE A 144 5.62 -0.86 -21.04
CA ILE A 144 4.69 -1.76 -20.35
C ILE A 144 4.05 -0.99 -19.20
N VAL A 145 2.75 -0.74 -19.33
CA VAL A 145 1.95 0.00 -18.36
C VAL A 145 0.86 -0.92 -17.83
N GLY A 146 0.63 -0.87 -16.52
CA GLY A 146 -0.43 -1.65 -15.90
C GLY A 146 -1.81 -1.05 -16.14
N PRO A 147 -2.87 -1.79 -15.81
CA PRO A 147 -4.21 -1.23 -15.82
C PRO A 147 -4.32 -0.06 -14.82
N ALA A 148 -5.31 0.79 -15.07
CA ALA A 148 -5.76 1.84 -14.17
C ALA A 148 -5.91 1.33 -12.72
N MET A 149 -5.54 2.12 -11.73
CA MET A 149 -5.54 1.77 -10.31
C MET A 149 -6.87 1.17 -9.83
N PRO A 150 -8.06 1.73 -10.16
CA PRO A 150 -9.32 1.12 -9.74
C PRO A 150 -9.53 -0.30 -10.29
N LYS A 151 -9.17 -0.52 -11.57
CA LYS A 151 -9.27 -1.84 -12.20
C LYS A 151 -8.25 -2.81 -11.63
N ARG A 152 -7.04 -2.32 -11.35
CA ARG A 152 -5.95 -3.08 -10.73
C ARG A 152 -6.35 -3.59 -9.35
N LEU A 153 -6.90 -2.73 -8.50
CA LEU A 153 -7.39 -3.09 -7.18
C LEU A 153 -8.54 -4.10 -7.26
N ALA A 154 -9.49 -3.89 -8.18
CA ALA A 154 -10.57 -4.85 -8.38
C ALA A 154 -10.08 -6.24 -8.86
N GLU A 155 -9.06 -6.29 -9.72
CA GLU A 155 -8.44 -7.54 -10.16
C GLU A 155 -7.70 -8.24 -8.99
N ILE A 156 -6.96 -7.49 -8.19
CA ILE A 156 -6.28 -8.01 -6.99
C ILE A 156 -7.30 -8.57 -5.99
N ASP A 157 -8.37 -7.83 -5.69
CA ASP A 157 -9.43 -8.29 -4.79
C ASP A 157 -10.10 -9.56 -5.30
N LYS A 158 -10.36 -9.64 -6.60
CA LYS A 158 -10.94 -10.83 -7.23
C LYS A 158 -10.01 -12.03 -7.08
N LEU A 159 -8.73 -11.88 -7.42
CA LEU A 159 -7.73 -12.95 -7.33
C LEU A 159 -7.48 -13.38 -5.88
N THR A 160 -7.54 -12.45 -4.94
CA THR A 160 -7.39 -12.73 -3.50
C THR A 160 -8.54 -13.57 -2.99
N LYS A 161 -9.79 -13.20 -3.30
CA LYS A 161 -10.99 -13.99 -2.96
C LYS A 161 -10.99 -15.37 -3.62
N GLU A 162 -10.53 -15.45 -4.87
CA GLU A 162 -10.40 -16.74 -5.56
C GLU A 162 -9.37 -17.65 -4.87
N ASN A 163 -8.23 -17.10 -4.48
CA ASN A 163 -7.21 -17.83 -3.72
C ASN A 163 -7.74 -18.32 -2.38
N GLU A 164 -8.43 -17.47 -1.60
CA GLU A 164 -9.05 -17.87 -0.33
C GLU A 164 -10.04 -19.04 -0.54
N GLY A 165 -10.87 -18.95 -1.58
CA GLY A 165 -11.80 -20.03 -1.94
C GLY A 165 -11.11 -21.33 -2.31
N LEU A 166 -10.04 -21.27 -3.12
CA LEU A 166 -9.25 -22.44 -3.51
C LEU A 166 -8.48 -23.03 -2.32
N GLU A 167 -7.92 -22.21 -1.44
CA GLU A 167 -7.23 -22.65 -0.24
C GLU A 167 -8.18 -23.38 0.73
N ASN A 168 -9.40 -22.88 0.90
CA ASN A 168 -10.42 -23.55 1.71
C ASN A 168 -10.82 -24.91 1.12
N LYS A 169 -11.00 -25.00 -0.21
CA LYS A 169 -11.29 -26.27 -0.89
C LYS A 169 -10.15 -27.27 -0.78
N VAL A 170 -8.89 -26.81 -0.93
CA VAL A 170 -7.72 -27.67 -0.74
C VAL A 170 -7.69 -28.20 0.70
N LYS A 171 -7.93 -27.35 1.71
CA LYS A 171 -7.99 -27.77 3.12
C LYS A 171 -9.12 -28.78 3.38
N GLU A 172 -10.29 -28.58 2.79
CA GLU A 172 -11.43 -29.50 2.92
C GLU A 172 -11.10 -30.88 2.34
N ILE A 173 -10.57 -30.91 1.10
CA ILE A 173 -10.19 -32.17 0.44
C ILE A 173 -9.05 -32.86 1.20
N GLU A 174 -8.03 -32.11 1.63
CA GLU A 174 -6.90 -32.69 2.38
C GLU A 174 -7.29 -33.14 3.79
N GLY A 175 -8.17 -32.41 4.48
CA GLY A 175 -8.72 -32.79 5.76
C GLY A 175 -9.52 -34.09 5.68
N GLY A 176 -10.43 -34.20 4.69
CA GLY A 176 -11.20 -35.43 4.45
C GLY A 176 -10.31 -36.62 4.04
N LEU A 177 -9.23 -36.38 3.29
CA LEU A 177 -8.23 -37.39 2.97
C LEU A 177 -7.48 -37.88 4.21
N GLN A 178 -7.08 -36.98 5.10
CA GLN A 178 -6.36 -37.32 6.34
C GLN A 178 -7.25 -38.12 7.31
N GLU A 179 -8.49 -37.68 7.52
CA GLU A 179 -9.47 -38.37 8.37
C GLU A 179 -9.78 -39.79 7.84
N SER A 180 -9.88 -39.94 6.51
CA SER A 180 -10.08 -41.26 5.90
C SER A 180 -8.87 -42.20 6.05
N ALA A 181 -7.66 -41.64 6.11
CA ALA A 181 -6.42 -42.40 6.34
C ALA A 181 -6.30 -42.88 7.80
N ASP A 182 -6.67 -42.03 8.77
CA ASP A 182 -6.59 -42.34 10.20
C ASP A 182 -7.62 -43.41 10.63
N VAL A 183 -8.79 -43.47 9.98
CA VAL A 183 -9.78 -44.54 10.19
C VAL A 183 -9.31 -45.90 9.65
N CYS A 184 -8.36 -45.92 8.70
CA CYS A 184 -7.85 -47.15 8.07
C CYS A 184 -6.53 -47.67 8.65
N THR A 185 -5.96 -47.05 9.69
CA THR A 185 -4.83 -47.64 10.43
C THR A 185 -5.35 -48.74 11.37
N PRO A 186 -5.07 -50.03 11.12
CA PRO A 186 -5.36 -51.06 12.12
C PRO A 186 -4.52 -50.76 13.37
N ALA A 187 -5.20 -50.74 14.52
CA ALA A 187 -4.54 -50.67 15.82
C ALA A 187 -3.40 -51.71 15.84
N LYS A 188 -2.16 -51.24 16.01
CA LYS A 188 -1.06 -52.14 16.30
C LYS A 188 -1.42 -52.84 17.60
N ASP A 189 -1.73 -54.13 17.53
CA ASP A 189 -1.89 -54.96 18.71
C ASP A 189 -0.66 -54.76 19.61
N PRO A 190 -0.84 -54.47 20.91
CA PRO A 190 0.27 -54.42 21.83
C PRO A 190 0.82 -55.84 21.94
N VAL A 191 1.95 -56.09 21.29
CA VAL A 191 2.72 -57.33 21.42
C VAL A 191 3.00 -57.52 22.91
N GLN A 192 2.27 -58.44 23.53
CA GLN A 192 2.53 -58.93 24.88
C GLN A 192 3.95 -59.50 24.89
N LYS A 193 4.88 -58.76 25.48
CA LYS A 193 6.22 -59.24 25.84
C LYS A 193 6.06 -60.33 26.89
N HIS A 194 5.90 -61.58 26.44
CA HIS A 194 5.97 -62.72 27.33
C HIS A 194 7.39 -62.81 27.90
N ARG A 195 7.45 -62.63 29.22
CA ARG A 195 8.55 -63.03 30.11
C ARG A 195 9.00 -64.46 29.77
N SER A 196 10.28 -64.66 29.47
CA SER A 196 10.98 -65.88 29.84
C SER A 196 12.19 -65.51 30.70
N ARG A 197 12.12 -66.05 31.91
CA ARG A 197 13.08 -66.00 33.01
C ARG A 197 14.19 -67.00 32.66
N GLY A 198 15.43 -66.58 32.78
CA GLY A 198 16.61 -67.43 32.58
C GLY A 198 17.82 -66.76 33.20
N GLU A 199 17.93 -66.88 34.51
CA GLU A 199 19.17 -66.67 35.26
C GLU A 199 20.25 -67.61 34.71
N ILE A 200 21.49 -67.13 34.58
CA ILE A 200 22.72 -67.82 35.02
C ILE A 200 23.76 -66.71 35.22
N GLU A 201 24.17 -66.55 36.47
CA GLU A 201 25.39 -65.84 36.89
C GLU A 201 26.62 -66.61 36.41
N TYR A 202 27.65 -65.91 35.93
CA TYR A 202 29.05 -66.32 36.18
C TYR A 202 29.95 -65.09 36.28
N THR A 203 30.65 -65.03 37.40
CA THR A 203 31.73 -64.13 37.79
C THR A 203 33.01 -64.36 36.98
N ASN A 204 33.82 -63.31 36.81
CA ASN A 204 35.29 -63.24 36.96
C ASN A 204 35.82 -61.97 36.27
N HIS A 205 36.28 -60.96 37.02
CA HIS A 205 37.67 -60.73 37.49
C HIS A 205 38.62 -60.15 36.42
N TYR A 206 39.02 -58.89 36.65
CA TYR A 206 40.32 -58.22 36.43
C TYR A 206 41.14 -58.56 35.16
N ASN A 207 41.40 -57.56 34.29
CA ASN A 207 42.65 -56.77 34.31
C ASN A 207 42.79 -55.84 33.08
N ASN A 208 43.49 -54.73 33.35
CA ASN A 208 43.99 -53.65 32.49
C ASN A 208 43.00 -52.57 32.02
#